data_AF-A0A953XSN1-F1
#
_entry.id   AF-A0A953XSN1-F1
#
_cell.length_a   1.000
_cell.length_b   1.000
_cell.length_c   1.000
_cell.angle_alpha   90.00
_cell.angle_beta   90.00
_cell.angle_gamma   90.00
#
_symmetry.space_group_name_H-M   'P 1'
#
loop_
_entity.id
_entity.type
_entity.pdbx_description
1 polymer ?
#
loop_
_entity_poly.entity_id
_entity_poly.type
_entity_poly.pdbx_seq_one_letter_code
_entity_poly.pdbx_strand_id
1 'polypeptide(L)'
;MFKAWIDQIRDTLSGPPRRLPAGSYPYVTPPMPDWMRHVPSEPLTEQYRQHTLLFEQGMVGWAALVQANSMLFEPSEVNAMPALALFSPDAYFDEAVEELREIAHEIFALRETRPKAKALKAVVKQMDNEERRYGRRLVPPELARGRRLFLTDLMVHREHLPGGCLDGGAFPILHHPETSCIWIVPARFWPDDLTECWHEL
;
A
#
# COMPACT_ATOMS: atom_id res chain seq x y z
N MET A 1 -18.05 -0.77 9.87
CA MET A 1 -17.84 -1.65 8.70
C MET A 1 -16.35 -1.94 8.52
N PHE A 2 -15.53 -0.93 8.21
CA PHE A 2 -14.06 -1.08 8.02
C PHE A 2 -13.34 -1.86 9.14
N LYS A 3 -13.68 -1.58 10.40
CA LYS A 3 -13.10 -2.30 11.53
C LYS A 3 -13.42 -3.79 11.53
N ALA A 4 -14.65 -4.16 11.18
CA ALA A 4 -15.03 -5.57 11.10
C ALA A 4 -14.24 -6.29 9.99
N TRP A 5 -14.03 -5.64 8.85
CA TRP A 5 -13.24 -6.22 7.77
C TRP A 5 -11.78 -6.40 8.15
N ILE A 6 -11.14 -5.39 8.75
CA ILE A 6 -9.73 -5.50 9.12
C ILE A 6 -9.50 -6.53 10.23
N ASP A 7 -10.45 -6.66 11.17
CA ASP A 7 -10.40 -7.67 12.23
C ASP A 7 -10.57 -9.08 11.64
N GLN A 8 -11.48 -9.29 10.69
CA GLN A 8 -11.62 -10.56 9.99
C GLN A 8 -10.35 -10.95 9.19
N ILE A 9 -9.67 -9.97 8.57
CA ILE A 9 -8.39 -10.21 7.89
C ILE A 9 -7.31 -10.64 8.90
N ARG A 10 -7.26 -9.98 10.06
CA ARG A 10 -6.32 -10.32 11.15
C ARG A 10 -6.54 -11.74 11.64
N ASP A 11 -7.81 -12.15 11.81
CA ASP A 11 -8.20 -13.51 12.22
C ASP A 11 -7.84 -14.54 11.14
N THR A 12 -8.15 -14.26 9.88
CA THR A 12 -7.84 -15.14 8.74
C THR A 12 -6.33 -15.36 8.60
N LEU A 13 -5.54 -14.31 8.83
CA LEU A 13 -4.07 -14.39 8.82
C LEU A 13 -3.45 -14.91 10.14
N SER A 14 -4.26 -15.19 11.18
CA SER A 14 -3.85 -15.74 12.48
C SER A 14 -2.88 -14.90 13.33
N GLY A 15 -2.73 -13.60 13.06
CA GLY A 15 -1.82 -12.70 13.79
C GLY A 15 -0.31 -13.05 13.71
N PRO A 16 0.61 -12.10 13.94
CA PRO A 16 2.04 -12.38 13.95
C PRO A 16 2.50 -13.09 15.25
N PRO A 17 3.46 -14.04 15.20
CA PRO A 17 4.12 -14.56 14.01
C PRO A 17 3.24 -15.54 13.21
N ARG A 18 3.09 -15.28 11.91
CA ARG A 18 2.34 -16.12 10.98
C ARG A 18 3.20 -17.25 10.46
N ARG A 19 2.67 -18.48 10.48
CA ARG A 19 3.23 -19.60 9.72
C ARG A 19 2.38 -19.78 8.48
N LEU A 20 2.94 -19.49 7.31
CA LEU A 20 2.24 -19.75 6.06
C LEU A 20 2.03 -21.27 5.89
N PRO A 21 0.81 -21.73 5.59
CA PRO A 21 0.57 -23.13 5.23
C PRO A 21 1.49 -23.53 4.07
N ALA A 22 2.03 -24.74 4.11
CA ALA A 22 2.85 -25.28 3.03
C ALA A 22 2.12 -25.11 1.67
N GLY A 23 2.81 -24.56 0.68
CA GLY A 23 2.22 -24.26 -0.64
C GLY A 23 1.53 -22.90 -0.78
N SER A 24 1.49 -22.06 0.26
CA SER A 24 0.95 -20.69 0.16
C SER A 24 1.90 -19.70 -0.52
N TYR A 25 3.20 -20.00 -0.52
CA TYR A 25 4.26 -19.12 -1.02
C TYR A 25 4.12 -18.66 -2.48
N PRO A 26 3.70 -19.48 -3.46
CA PRO A 26 3.59 -19.02 -4.85
C PRO A 26 2.61 -17.86 -5.04
N TYR A 27 1.55 -17.82 -4.22
CA TYR A 27 0.51 -16.79 -4.30
C TYR A 27 0.81 -15.60 -3.38
N VAL A 28 1.37 -15.90 -2.20
CA VAL A 28 1.72 -14.88 -1.20
C VAL A 28 2.94 -14.07 -1.67
N THR A 29 3.92 -14.74 -2.28
CA THR A 29 5.16 -14.18 -2.82
C THR A 29 5.17 -14.22 -4.35
N PRO A 30 4.41 -13.35 -5.03
CA PRO A 30 4.43 -13.28 -6.49
C PRO A 30 5.86 -12.97 -6.98
N PRO A 31 6.26 -13.51 -8.14
CA PRO A 31 7.60 -13.28 -8.67
C PRO A 31 7.80 -11.81 -9.00
N MET A 32 9.05 -11.36 -8.84
CA MET A 32 9.46 -10.03 -9.29
C MET A 32 9.15 -9.85 -10.79
N PRO A 33 8.50 -8.75 -11.19
CA PRO A 33 8.10 -8.50 -12.57
C PRO A 33 9.34 -8.35 -13.47
N ASP A 34 9.25 -8.82 -14.70
CA ASP A 34 10.41 -8.87 -15.60
C ASP A 34 10.96 -7.49 -15.94
N TRP A 35 10.10 -6.47 -16.07
CA TRP A 35 10.55 -5.10 -16.33
C TRP A 35 11.52 -4.61 -15.24
N MET A 36 11.35 -5.03 -13.99
CA MET A 36 12.20 -4.63 -12.87
C MET A 36 13.61 -5.23 -12.97
N ARG A 37 13.75 -6.40 -13.62
CA ARG A 37 15.05 -7.03 -13.89
C ARG A 37 15.92 -6.18 -14.83
N HIS A 38 15.28 -5.34 -15.63
CA HIS A 38 15.92 -4.47 -16.61
C HIS A 38 16.13 -3.04 -16.11
N VAL A 39 15.72 -2.72 -14.87
CA VAL A 39 15.94 -1.42 -14.22
C VAL A 39 17.01 -1.58 -13.14
N PRO A 40 18.27 -1.20 -13.41
CA PRO A 40 19.33 -1.26 -12.41
C PRO A 40 18.98 -0.44 -11.17
N SER A 41 19.18 -1.02 -9.99
CA SER A 41 18.98 -0.35 -8.69
C SER A 41 17.55 0.15 -8.44
N GLU A 42 16.53 -0.52 -8.98
CA GLU A 42 15.13 -0.23 -8.65
C GLU A 42 14.90 -0.39 -7.13
N PRO A 43 14.63 0.70 -6.38
CA PRO A 43 14.51 0.64 -4.92
C PRO A 43 13.37 -0.27 -4.44
N LEU A 44 12.33 -0.46 -5.26
CA LEU A 44 11.21 -1.35 -4.95
C LEU A 44 11.58 -2.84 -4.95
N THR A 45 12.77 -3.22 -5.43
CA THR A 45 13.30 -4.58 -5.26
C THR A 45 13.44 -4.97 -3.78
N GLU A 46 13.60 -3.99 -2.88
CA GLU A 46 13.68 -4.23 -1.44
C GLU A 46 12.40 -4.84 -0.86
N GLN A 47 11.24 -4.56 -1.45
CA GLN A 47 9.97 -5.13 -0.98
C GLN A 47 9.96 -6.65 -1.04
N TYR A 48 10.58 -7.23 -2.07
CA TYR A 48 10.72 -8.67 -2.23
C TYR A 48 11.68 -9.27 -1.21
N ARG A 49 12.70 -8.52 -0.77
CA ARG A 49 13.61 -8.96 0.31
C ARG A 49 12.93 -8.92 1.68
N GLN A 50 12.09 -7.92 1.90
CA GLN A 50 11.36 -7.70 3.16
C GLN A 50 10.04 -8.47 3.24
N HIS A 51 9.66 -9.16 2.16
CA HIS A 51 8.41 -9.90 2.06
C HIS A 51 8.22 -10.90 3.20
N THR A 52 9.23 -11.72 3.50
CA THR A 52 9.16 -12.71 4.60
C THR A 52 8.91 -12.04 5.94
N LEU A 53 9.62 -10.94 6.23
CA LEU A 53 9.40 -10.15 7.45
C LEU A 53 7.96 -9.61 7.53
N LEU A 54 7.46 -9.04 6.44
CA LEU A 54 6.11 -8.46 6.38
C LEU A 54 5.01 -9.52 6.55
N PHE A 55 5.15 -10.68 5.92
CA PHE A 55 4.16 -11.75 6.06
C PHE A 55 4.23 -12.44 7.42
N GLU A 56 5.42 -12.78 7.89
CA GLU A 56 5.56 -13.51 9.15
C GLU A 56 5.28 -12.59 10.34
N GLN A 57 5.73 -11.34 10.32
CA GLN A 57 5.76 -10.47 11.50
C GLN A 57 4.97 -9.16 11.33
N GLY A 58 4.57 -8.80 10.10
CA GLY A 58 3.88 -7.55 9.82
C GLY A 58 2.49 -7.47 10.46
N MET A 59 2.08 -6.26 10.81
CA MET A 59 0.74 -5.94 11.30
C MET A 59 -0.18 -5.59 10.14
N VAL A 60 -1.46 -5.89 10.30
CA VAL A 60 -2.50 -5.57 9.31
C VAL A 60 -3.09 -4.20 9.64
N GLY A 61 -3.12 -3.32 8.64
CA GLY A 61 -3.77 -2.01 8.71
C GLY A 61 -4.29 -1.57 7.34
N TRP A 62 -4.79 -0.34 7.25
CA TRP A 62 -5.28 0.23 6.00
C TRP A 62 -4.25 1.14 5.33
N ALA A 63 -4.24 1.15 4.01
CA ALA A 63 -3.62 2.17 3.19
C ALA A 63 -4.64 2.79 2.24
N ALA A 64 -4.47 4.07 1.93
CA ALA A 64 -5.20 4.77 0.88
C ALA A 64 -4.26 5.06 -0.31
N LEU A 65 -4.78 4.90 -1.52
CA LEU A 65 -4.09 5.17 -2.76
C LEU A 65 -3.90 6.68 -2.94
N VAL A 66 -2.67 7.11 -3.18
CA VAL A 66 -2.35 8.50 -3.55
C VAL A 66 -2.17 8.61 -5.06
N GLN A 67 -1.41 7.68 -5.64
CA GLN A 67 -1.13 7.65 -7.08
C GLN A 67 -0.76 6.23 -7.50
N ALA A 68 -1.08 5.84 -8.72
CA ALA A 68 -0.68 4.55 -9.29
C ALA A 68 -0.24 4.70 -10.75
N ASN A 69 0.56 3.74 -11.21
CA ASN A 69 0.78 3.56 -12.65
C ASN A 69 -0.56 3.25 -13.35
N SER A 70 -0.80 3.90 -14.50
CA SER A 70 -2.08 3.76 -15.23
C SER A 70 -2.37 2.32 -15.67
N MET A 71 -1.35 1.48 -15.88
CA MET A 71 -1.53 0.08 -16.26
C MET A 71 -2.17 -0.77 -15.16
N LEU A 72 -2.28 -0.28 -13.92
CA LEU A 72 -2.97 -0.99 -12.84
C LEU A 72 -4.50 -0.94 -12.97
N PHE A 73 -5.05 0.05 -13.68
CA PHE A 73 -6.50 0.28 -13.75
C PHE A 73 -7.19 -0.50 -14.87
N GLU A 74 -6.44 -1.02 -15.84
CA GLU A 74 -6.97 -1.77 -16.98
C GLU A 74 -6.34 -3.17 -17.04
N PRO A 75 -7.04 -4.20 -17.56
CA PRO A 75 -6.47 -5.52 -17.80
C PRO A 75 -5.15 -5.44 -18.59
N SER A 76 -4.10 -6.09 -18.09
CA SER A 76 -2.78 -6.09 -18.74
C SER A 76 -1.99 -7.35 -18.38
N GLU A 77 -1.09 -7.77 -19.29
CA GLU A 77 -0.17 -8.89 -19.09
C GLU A 77 0.96 -8.59 -18.09
N VAL A 78 1.23 -7.31 -17.81
CA VAL A 78 2.21 -6.93 -16.78
C VAL A 78 1.63 -7.23 -15.40
N ASN A 79 2.30 -8.12 -14.67
CA ASN A 79 1.84 -8.69 -13.41
C ASN A 79 1.91 -7.73 -12.20
N ALA A 80 2.82 -6.75 -12.22
CA ALA A 80 2.96 -5.81 -11.11
C ALA A 80 3.50 -4.45 -11.56
N MET A 81 3.00 -3.39 -10.93
CA MET A 81 3.41 -2.00 -11.20
C MET A 81 3.51 -1.17 -9.91
N PRO A 82 4.31 -0.09 -9.92
CA PRO A 82 4.45 0.78 -8.76
C PRO A 82 3.20 1.64 -8.52
N ALA A 83 2.94 1.89 -7.25
CA ALA A 83 2.00 2.88 -6.75
C ALA A 83 2.62 3.63 -5.55
N LEU A 84 1.91 4.66 -5.11
CA LEU A 84 2.19 5.46 -3.94
C LEU A 84 0.96 5.42 -3.03
N ALA A 85 1.18 5.04 -1.78
CA ALA A 85 0.10 4.90 -0.81
C ALA A 85 0.40 5.67 0.48
N LEU A 86 -0.68 6.09 1.14
CA LEU A 86 -0.71 6.68 2.46
C LEU A 86 -1.16 5.63 3.46
N PHE A 87 -0.46 5.47 4.58
CA PHE A 87 -0.91 4.59 5.66
C PHE A 87 -0.54 5.13 7.04
N SER A 88 -1.15 4.58 8.08
CA SER A 88 -0.79 4.84 9.47
C SER A 88 -0.75 3.53 10.27
N PRO A 89 0.19 3.36 11.22
CA PRO A 89 0.14 2.27 12.19
C PRO A 89 -0.86 2.55 13.35
N ASP A 90 -1.55 3.70 13.34
CA ASP A 90 -2.54 4.07 14.36
C ASP A 90 -3.86 3.33 14.12
N ALA A 91 -4.30 2.54 15.11
CA ALA A 91 -5.54 1.77 15.07
C ALA A 91 -6.80 2.64 14.87
N TYR A 92 -6.72 3.95 15.07
CA TYR A 92 -7.77 4.88 14.68
C TYR A 92 -8.26 4.69 13.23
N PHE A 93 -7.33 4.43 12.30
CA PHE A 93 -7.67 4.26 10.89
C PHE A 93 -8.30 2.90 10.56
N ASP A 94 -8.45 2.00 11.55
CA ASP A 94 -9.29 0.81 11.40
C ASP A 94 -10.77 1.18 11.26
N GLU A 95 -11.17 2.34 11.82
CA GLU A 95 -12.54 2.86 11.74
C GLU A 95 -12.65 4.07 10.80
N ALA A 96 -11.56 4.80 10.60
CA ALA A 96 -11.52 6.08 9.86
C ALA A 96 -10.89 5.96 8.45
N VAL A 97 -11.21 4.92 7.69
CA VAL A 97 -10.64 4.70 6.34
C VAL A 97 -10.98 5.85 5.38
N GLU A 98 -12.19 6.40 5.47
CA GLU A 98 -12.57 7.58 4.66
C GLU A 98 -11.69 8.79 4.96
N GLU A 99 -11.36 9.01 6.23
CA GLU A 99 -10.43 10.08 6.60
C GLU A 99 -9.04 9.86 5.98
N LEU A 100 -8.58 8.61 5.93
CA LEU A 100 -7.32 8.26 5.27
C LEU A 100 -7.37 8.56 3.76
N ARG A 101 -8.50 8.25 3.10
CA ARG A 101 -8.74 8.53 1.68
C ARG A 101 -8.77 10.03 1.39
N GLU A 102 -9.46 10.81 2.23
CA GLU A 102 -9.49 12.27 2.12
C GLU A 102 -8.08 12.87 2.17
N ILE A 103 -7.25 12.44 3.14
CA ILE A 103 -5.87 12.92 3.26
C ILE A 103 -5.04 12.50 2.03
N ALA A 104 -5.24 11.29 1.51
CA ALA A 104 -4.57 10.84 0.29
C ALA A 104 -4.94 11.70 -0.93
N HIS A 105 -6.22 12.06 -1.05
CA HIS A 105 -6.71 12.97 -2.08
C HIS A 105 -6.12 14.38 -1.95
N GLU A 106 -6.09 14.94 -0.73
CA GLU A 106 -5.44 16.22 -0.44
C GLU A 106 -3.95 16.20 -0.82
N ILE A 107 -3.24 15.11 -0.49
CA ILE A 107 -1.83 14.92 -0.85
C ILE A 107 -1.67 14.93 -2.37
N PHE A 108 -2.50 14.19 -3.11
CA PHE A 108 -2.45 14.16 -4.58
C PHE A 108 -2.67 15.57 -5.18
N ALA A 109 -3.65 16.32 -4.66
CA ALA A 109 -3.97 17.67 -5.10
C ALA A 109 -2.82 18.68 -4.88
N LEU A 110 -1.86 18.40 -3.98
CA LEU A 110 -0.70 19.28 -3.77
C LEU A 110 0.12 19.50 -5.04
N ARG A 111 0.12 18.56 -5.99
CA ARG A 111 0.82 18.70 -7.29
C ARG A 111 0.36 19.95 -8.04
N GLU A 112 -0.91 20.30 -7.92
CA GLU A 112 -1.51 21.46 -8.62
C GLU A 112 -1.19 22.78 -7.93
N THR A 113 -0.99 22.75 -6.61
CA THR A 113 -0.86 23.96 -5.77
C THR A 113 0.56 24.55 -5.71
N ARG A 114 1.58 23.82 -6.17
CA ARG A 114 3.01 24.22 -6.15
C ARG A 114 3.42 24.84 -4.80
N PRO A 115 3.39 24.08 -3.70
CA PRO A 115 3.54 24.61 -2.36
C PRO A 115 4.90 25.28 -2.14
N LYS A 116 4.93 26.35 -1.34
CA LYS A 116 6.17 27.07 -1.00
C LYS A 116 6.96 26.40 0.13
N ALA A 117 6.26 25.80 1.10
CA ALA A 117 6.85 25.18 2.27
C ALA A 117 7.72 23.97 1.89
N LYS A 118 8.93 23.88 2.48
CA LYS A 118 9.91 22.82 2.16
C LYS A 118 9.36 21.41 2.38
N ALA A 119 8.59 21.22 3.46
CA ALA A 119 8.00 19.92 3.81
C ALA A 119 7.00 19.45 2.74
N LEU A 120 6.12 20.33 2.29
CA LEU A 120 5.14 20.04 1.24
C LEU A 120 5.79 19.84 -0.14
N LYS A 121 6.84 20.62 -0.46
CA LYS A 121 7.64 20.38 -1.68
C LYS A 121 8.26 18.99 -1.70
N ALA A 122 8.70 18.48 -0.54
CA ALA A 122 9.28 17.15 -0.46
C ALA A 122 8.24 16.04 -0.70
N VAL A 123 6.97 16.26 -0.33
CA VAL A 123 5.85 15.36 -0.67
C VAL A 123 5.58 15.37 -2.17
N VAL A 124 5.49 16.55 -2.79
CA VAL A 124 5.28 16.69 -4.25
C VAL A 124 6.39 16.00 -5.04
N LYS A 125 7.64 16.18 -4.61
CA LYS A 125 8.79 15.57 -5.25
C LYS A 125 8.79 14.04 -5.21
N GLN A 126 8.25 13.46 -4.14
CA GLN A 126 8.08 12.01 -4.06
C GLN A 126 7.03 11.52 -5.07
N MET A 127 5.93 12.26 -5.26
CA MET A 127 4.91 11.95 -6.27
C MET A 127 5.44 12.07 -7.70
N ASP A 128 6.25 13.09 -7.98
CA ASP A 128 6.76 13.36 -9.33
C ASP A 128 7.89 12.40 -9.77
N ASN A 129 8.26 11.41 -8.96
CA ASN A 129 9.29 10.40 -9.25
C ASN A 129 10.69 10.98 -9.57
N GLU A 130 10.91 12.28 -9.34
CA GLU A 130 12.14 13.00 -9.74
C GLU A 130 13.35 12.68 -8.86
N GLU A 131 13.12 12.15 -7.66
CA GLU A 131 14.19 11.77 -6.75
C GLU A 131 13.96 10.36 -6.20
N ARG A 132 14.30 9.35 -7.01
CA ARG A 132 14.60 7.96 -6.60
C ARG A 132 13.69 7.43 -5.47
N ARG A 133 12.54 6.84 -5.78
CA ARG A 133 11.64 6.08 -4.85
C ARG A 133 12.30 5.70 -3.50
N TYR A 134 12.23 6.57 -2.50
CA TYR A 134 13.04 6.50 -1.26
C TYR A 134 12.23 5.97 -0.07
N GLY A 135 11.47 4.88 -0.27
CA GLY A 135 10.80 4.21 0.83
C GLY A 135 9.78 5.09 1.58
N ARG A 136 9.80 5.02 2.92
CA ARG A 136 8.76 5.54 3.80
C ARG A 136 9.06 6.97 4.26
N ARG A 137 8.18 7.92 3.93
CA ARG A 137 8.24 9.32 4.38
C ARG A 137 7.17 9.61 5.41
N LEU A 138 7.53 10.28 6.51
CA LEU A 138 6.55 10.85 7.44
C LEU A 138 5.83 12.03 6.77
N VAL A 139 4.50 12.02 6.79
CA VAL A 139 3.67 13.11 6.28
C VAL A 139 3.79 14.33 7.20
N PRO A 140 3.94 15.54 6.64
CA PRO A 140 4.04 16.77 7.43
C PRO A 140 2.81 16.97 8.34
N PRO A 141 2.98 17.48 9.58
CA PRO A 141 1.89 17.67 10.53
C PRO A 141 0.70 18.47 9.98
N GLU A 142 0.96 19.38 9.04
CA GLU A 142 -0.05 20.22 8.39
C GLU A 142 -1.07 19.41 7.58
N LEU A 143 -0.69 18.22 7.09
CA LEU A 143 -1.57 17.30 6.36
C LEU A 143 -1.99 16.12 7.23
N ALA A 144 -1.22 15.81 8.28
CA ALA A 144 -1.35 14.56 9.00
C ALA A 144 -2.48 14.55 10.06
N ARG A 145 -3.26 15.64 10.16
CA ARG A 145 -4.40 15.80 11.10
C ARG A 145 -4.05 15.40 12.55
N GLY A 146 -2.83 15.71 12.99
CA GLY A 146 -2.32 15.38 14.32
C GLY A 146 -1.91 13.91 14.53
N ARG A 147 -1.94 13.08 13.49
CA ARG A 147 -1.58 11.65 13.54
C ARG A 147 -0.26 11.37 12.82
N ARG A 148 0.29 10.19 13.05
CA ARG A 148 1.50 9.73 12.34
C ARG A 148 1.08 9.01 11.06
N LEU A 149 1.27 9.68 9.93
CA LEU A 149 0.97 9.15 8.61
C LEU A 149 2.24 9.01 7.79
N PHE A 150 2.25 8.01 6.93
CA PHE A 150 3.40 7.67 6.11
C PHE A 150 3.03 7.56 4.65
N LEU A 151 3.78 8.24 3.81
CA LEU A 151 3.72 8.14 2.35
C LEU A 151 4.81 7.17 1.89
N THR A 152 4.43 6.11 1.19
CA THR A 152 5.36 5.05 0.78
C THR A 152 5.04 4.52 -0.60
N ASP A 153 6.09 4.27 -1.38
CA ASP A 153 5.99 3.55 -2.63
C ASP A 153 5.72 2.06 -2.35
N LEU A 154 4.93 1.43 -3.22
CA LEU A 154 4.68 -0.01 -3.19
C LEU A 154 4.55 -0.65 -4.56
N MET A 155 4.91 -1.92 -4.64
CA MET A 155 4.58 -2.79 -5.77
C MET A 155 3.18 -3.35 -5.58
N VAL A 156 2.32 -3.05 -6.54
CA VAL A 156 0.97 -3.59 -6.61
C VAL A 156 1.00 -4.78 -7.54
N HIS A 157 0.75 -5.98 -6.98
CA HIS A 157 0.63 -7.22 -7.74
C HIS A 157 -0.82 -7.46 -8.10
N ARG A 158 -1.11 -7.69 -9.39
CA ARG A 158 -2.48 -7.90 -9.87
C ARG A 158 -3.14 -9.12 -9.24
N GLU A 159 -2.37 -10.17 -8.99
CA GLU A 159 -2.82 -11.40 -8.30
C GLU A 159 -3.32 -11.15 -6.86
N HIS A 160 -2.96 -10.01 -6.27
CA HIS A 160 -3.37 -9.61 -4.92
C HIS A 160 -4.62 -8.73 -4.91
N LEU A 161 -5.15 -8.33 -6.07
CA LEU A 161 -6.32 -7.46 -6.19
C LEU A 161 -7.56 -8.26 -6.60
N PRO A 162 -8.75 -7.92 -6.09
CA PRO A 162 -10.01 -8.35 -6.68
C PRO A 162 -10.06 -8.02 -8.17
N GLY A 163 -10.41 -9.00 -9.02
CA GLY A 163 -10.52 -8.81 -10.46
C GLY A 163 -9.20 -8.51 -11.20
N GLY A 164 -8.06 -8.46 -10.51
CA GLY A 164 -6.76 -8.20 -11.11
C GLY A 164 -6.54 -6.75 -11.56
N CYS A 165 -7.39 -5.81 -11.17
CA CYS A 165 -7.27 -4.37 -11.47
C CYS A 165 -7.32 -3.56 -10.18
N LEU A 166 -6.68 -2.41 -10.16
CA LEU A 166 -6.76 -1.46 -9.04
C LEU A 166 -8.02 -0.61 -9.21
N ASP A 167 -9.10 -1.01 -8.55
CA ASP A 167 -10.42 -0.37 -8.67
C ASP A 167 -10.86 0.36 -7.41
N GLY A 168 -10.26 0.03 -6.25
CA GLY A 168 -10.50 0.73 -4.98
C GLY A 168 -9.39 1.71 -4.60
N GLY A 169 -9.78 2.81 -3.98
CA GLY A 169 -8.91 3.85 -3.43
C GLY A 169 -8.35 3.56 -2.04
N ALA A 170 -8.75 2.48 -1.37
CA ALA A 170 -8.14 2.01 -0.12
C ALA A 170 -8.08 0.49 -0.06
N PHE A 171 -7.04 -0.06 0.58
CA PHE A 171 -6.83 -1.51 0.65
C PHE A 171 -6.09 -1.94 1.93
N PRO A 172 -6.32 -3.18 2.41
CA PRO A 172 -5.59 -3.74 3.54
C PRO A 172 -4.12 -3.99 3.20
N ILE A 173 -3.22 -3.67 4.13
CA ILE A 173 -1.77 -3.83 3.98
C ILE A 173 -1.13 -4.54 5.17
N LEU A 174 0.03 -5.15 4.93
CA LEU A 174 1.01 -5.55 5.91
C LEU A 174 2.07 -4.44 6.05
N HIS A 175 2.39 -4.08 7.28
CA HIS A 175 3.48 -3.16 7.59
C HIS A 175 4.27 -3.64 8.82
N HIS A 176 5.54 -3.26 8.92
CA HIS A 176 6.37 -3.59 10.09
C HIS A 176 7.27 -2.39 10.46
N PRO A 177 7.54 -2.11 11.75
CA PRO A 177 8.34 -0.95 12.15
C PRO A 177 9.78 -1.00 11.62
N GLU A 178 10.36 -2.21 11.49
CA GLU A 178 11.76 -2.41 11.06
C GLU A 178 12.00 -2.26 9.55
N THR A 179 10.95 -2.12 8.75
CA THR A 179 11.08 -1.86 7.31
C THR A 179 10.24 -0.65 6.90
N SER A 180 10.69 0.04 5.85
CA SER A 180 9.89 1.06 5.18
C SER A 180 8.87 0.49 4.21
N CYS A 181 9.00 -0.80 3.84
CA CYS A 181 8.14 -1.44 2.88
C CYS A 181 6.76 -1.73 3.50
N ILE A 182 5.73 -1.66 2.66
CA ILE A 182 4.40 -2.21 2.93
C ILE A 182 4.08 -3.23 1.85
N TRP A 183 3.11 -4.09 2.11
CA TRP A 183 2.65 -5.11 1.16
C TRP A 183 1.13 -5.17 1.17
N ILE A 184 0.47 -5.25 0.02
CA ILE A 184 -0.99 -5.43 -0.02
C ILE A 184 -1.33 -6.81 0.53
N VAL A 185 -2.23 -6.89 1.50
CA VAL A 185 -2.75 -8.21 1.93
C VAL A 185 -3.44 -8.81 0.71
N PRO A 186 -3.08 -10.01 0.25
CA PRO A 186 -3.71 -10.58 -0.95
C PRO A 186 -5.22 -10.75 -0.79
N ALA A 187 -5.99 -10.39 -1.84
CA ALA A 187 -7.46 -10.40 -1.85
C ALA A 187 -8.10 -11.70 -1.37
N ARG A 188 -7.45 -12.85 -1.54
CA ARG A 188 -7.97 -14.13 -1.02
C ARG A 188 -8.16 -14.18 0.50
N PHE A 189 -7.57 -13.24 1.24
CA PHE A 189 -7.71 -13.13 2.69
C PHE A 189 -8.71 -12.03 3.09
N TRP A 190 -9.30 -11.33 2.12
CA TRP A 190 -10.29 -10.29 2.37
C TRP A 190 -11.65 -10.95 2.64
N PRO A 191 -12.51 -10.31 3.45
CA PRO A 191 -13.92 -10.68 3.53
C PRO A 191 -14.59 -10.57 2.16
N ASP A 192 -15.59 -11.41 1.91
CA ASP A 192 -16.37 -11.39 0.67
C ASP A 192 -17.01 -10.01 0.46
N ASP A 193 -17.67 -9.46 1.49
CA ASP A 193 -18.28 -8.13 1.45
C ASP A 193 -17.29 -7.03 1.03
N LEU A 194 -16.06 -7.05 1.56
CA LEU A 194 -15.02 -6.09 1.18
C LEU A 194 -14.64 -6.27 -0.29
N THR A 195 -14.50 -7.52 -0.74
CA THR A 195 -14.14 -7.85 -2.12
C THR A 195 -15.21 -7.36 -3.11
N GLU A 196 -16.48 -7.50 -2.76
CA GLU A 196 -17.63 -7.08 -3.59
C GLU A 196 -17.75 -5.56 -3.70
N CYS A 197 -17.57 -4.83 -2.59
CA CYS A 197 -17.73 -3.37 -2.57
C CYS A 197 -16.39 -2.60 -2.71
N TRP A 198 -15.28 -3.28 -2.99
CA TRP A 198 -13.96 -2.64 -3.00
C TRP A 198 -13.84 -1.46 -3.97
N HIS A 199 -14.56 -1.51 -5.09
CA HIS A 199 -14.61 -0.43 -6.09
C HIS A 199 -15.27 0.87 -5.59
N GLU A 200 -15.97 0.83 -4.45
CA GLU A 200 -16.60 2.00 -3.82
C GLU A 200 -15.65 2.70 -2.81
N LEU A 201 -14.59 1.97 -2.40
CA LEU A 201 -13.48 2.45 -1.57
C LEU A 201 -12.43 3.20 -2.39
#